data_AF-A0A7J7D075-F1
#
_entry.id   AF-A0A7J7D075-F1
#
_cell.length_a   1.000
_cell.length_b   1.000
_cell.length_c   1.000
_cell.angle_alpha   90.00
_cell.angle_beta   90.00
_cell.angle_gamma   90.00
#
_symmetry.space_group_name_H-M   'P 1'
#
loop_
_entity.id
_entity.type
_entity.pdbx_description
1 polymer ?
#
loop_
_entity_poly.entity_id
_entity_poly.type
_entity_poly.pdbx_seq_one_letter_code
_entity_poly.pdbx_strand_id
1 'polypeptide(L)'
;MPPKVLLFVVATLLLVSTKVSSNNDEEYSSKALTVKPSVPVSVPAAAPAVPVKAPIPAPQVPNSPPPANPPTKPMPKIRTIADCEPLCGQRCAAHARQNLCNRACKTCCVRCKCVPPGTYGNREMCGTCYTGMMSRNRPKCP
;
A
#
# COMPACT_ATOMS: atom_id res chain seq x y z
N MET A 1 46.65 7.88 -33.85
CA MET A 1 45.44 8.72 -33.77
C MET A 1 45.88 10.17 -33.62
N PRO A 2 45.36 11.13 -34.40
CA PRO A 2 45.80 12.51 -34.30
C PRO A 2 45.43 13.06 -32.91
N PRO A 3 46.31 13.81 -32.24
CA PRO A 3 46.10 14.29 -30.85
C PRO A 3 44.82 15.12 -30.69
N LYS A 4 44.37 15.73 -31.80
CA LYS A 4 43.10 16.47 -31.89
C LYS A 4 41.88 15.55 -31.68
N VAL A 5 41.88 14.33 -32.22
CA VAL A 5 40.76 13.39 -32.08
C VAL A 5 40.63 12.88 -30.64
N LEU A 6 41.76 12.65 -29.95
CA LEU A 6 41.75 12.26 -28.54
C LEU A 6 41.17 13.39 -27.65
N LEU A 7 41.52 14.65 -27.94
CA LEU A 7 40.92 15.81 -27.25
C LEU A 7 39.41 15.92 -27.46
N PHE A 8 38.91 15.69 -28.69
CA PHE A 8 37.48 15.71 -28.97
C PHE A 8 36.70 14.58 -28.26
N VAL A 9 37.27 13.38 -28.19
CA VAL A 9 36.65 12.25 -27.48
C VAL A 9 36.62 12.47 -25.97
N VAL A 10 37.70 13.00 -25.39
CA VAL A 10 37.74 13.33 -23.95
C VAL A 10 36.76 14.46 -23.61
N ALA A 11 36.67 15.50 -24.44
CA ALA A 11 35.74 16.62 -24.23
C ALA A 11 34.27 16.17 -24.30
N THR A 12 33.93 15.28 -25.24
CA THR A 12 32.57 14.75 -25.37
C THR A 12 32.21 13.81 -24.22
N LEU A 13 33.15 13.00 -23.72
CA LEU A 13 32.94 12.14 -22.56
C LEU A 13 32.69 12.97 -21.28
N LEU A 14 33.45 14.05 -21.07
CA LEU A 14 33.26 14.96 -19.92
C LEU A 14 31.92 15.72 -20.00
N LEU A 15 31.47 16.12 -21.20
CA LEU A 15 30.16 16.76 -21.41
C LEU A 15 28.98 15.80 -21.16
N VAL A 16 29.15 14.50 -21.41
CA VAL A 16 28.12 13.48 -21.13
C VAL A 16 28.07 13.14 -19.63
N SER A 17 29.23 13.01 -18.97
CA SER A 17 29.28 12.70 -17.53
C SER A 17 28.75 13.84 -16.64
N THR A 18 28.86 15.10 -17.06
CA THR A 18 28.33 16.25 -16.31
C THR A 18 26.80 16.37 -16.37
N LYS A 19 26.12 15.70 -17.31
CA LYS A 19 24.65 15.65 -17.39
C LYS A 19 24.01 14.58 -16.50
N VAL A 20 24.81 13.77 -15.81
CA VAL A 20 24.34 12.71 -14.88
C VAL A 20 24.56 13.05 -13.40
N SER A 21 24.84 14.31 -13.08
CA SER A 21 24.95 14.81 -11.69
C SER A 21 24.24 16.16 -11.51
N SER A 22 22.93 16.12 -11.25
CA SER A 22 22.22 17.05 -10.36
C SER A 22 20.74 16.68 -10.30
N ASN A 23 20.39 15.95 -9.25
CA ASN A 23 19.20 16.16 -8.43
C ASN A 23 19.43 15.42 -7.10
N ASN A 24 20.16 16.10 -6.21
CA ASN A 24 20.37 15.95 -4.77
C ASN A 24 20.05 14.61 -4.07
N ASP A 25 21.11 13.99 -3.57
CA ASP A 25 21.15 13.32 -2.27
C ASP A 25 21.44 14.34 -1.14
N GLU A 26 21.16 13.95 0.11
CA GLU A 26 21.44 14.61 1.41
C GLU A 26 20.39 15.55 2.03
N GLU A 27 19.48 14.94 2.81
CA GLU A 27 19.35 15.33 4.22
C GLU A 27 19.49 14.07 5.09
N TYR A 28 20.74 13.65 5.29
CA TYR A 28 21.16 12.79 6.39
C TYR A 28 21.61 13.72 7.52
N SER A 29 20.67 14.15 8.38
CA SER A 29 21.01 14.82 9.64
C SER A 29 20.66 13.91 10.82
N SER A 30 21.62 13.03 11.11
CA SER A 30 22.16 12.83 12.45
C SER A 30 21.20 12.97 13.64
N LYS A 31 20.66 11.83 14.10
CA LYS A 31 20.55 11.52 15.54
C LYS A 31 20.93 10.06 15.81
N ALA A 32 22.24 9.81 15.82
CA ALA A 32 22.81 8.87 16.77
C ALA A 32 22.83 9.51 18.18
N LEU A 33 22.76 8.68 19.23
CA LEU A 33 22.55 8.99 20.66
C LEU A 33 21.11 9.46 20.99
N THR A 34 20.26 8.69 21.65
CA THR A 34 20.50 8.15 22.99
C THR A 34 19.55 6.99 23.23
N VAL A 35 20.08 5.80 23.49
CA VAL A 35 19.33 4.74 24.19
C VAL A 35 19.11 5.28 25.60
N LYS A 36 17.91 5.80 25.87
CA LYS A 36 17.47 6.12 27.22
C LYS A 36 17.38 4.77 27.97
N PRO A 37 17.98 4.62 29.16
CA PRO A 37 17.88 3.39 29.92
C PRO A 37 16.41 3.06 30.17
N SER A 38 16.05 1.82 29.88
CA SER A 38 14.73 1.25 30.15
C SER A 38 14.45 1.41 31.64
N VAL A 39 13.51 2.28 31.99
CA VAL A 39 12.94 2.33 33.33
C VAL A 39 12.18 1.02 33.52
N PRO A 40 12.31 0.29 34.64
CA PRO A 40 11.56 -0.93 34.85
C PRO A 40 10.08 -0.56 34.94
N VAL A 41 9.32 -0.87 33.90
CA VAL A 41 7.86 -0.75 33.93
C VAL A 41 7.38 -1.86 34.85
N SER A 42 7.11 -1.46 36.09
CA SER A 42 6.35 -2.22 37.07
C SER A 42 5.03 -2.60 36.42
N VAL A 43 4.79 -3.90 36.31
CA VAL A 43 3.53 -4.46 35.79
C VAL A 43 2.44 -4.16 36.82
N PRO A 44 1.40 -3.35 36.51
CA PRO A 44 0.20 -3.36 37.31
C PRO A 44 -0.57 -4.62 36.93
N ALA A 45 -0.91 -5.37 37.97
CA ALA A 45 -1.72 -6.56 37.94
C ALA A 45 -2.97 -6.40 37.08
N ALA A 46 -3.40 -7.53 36.51
CA ALA A 46 -4.63 -7.72 35.77
C ALA A 46 -5.78 -6.86 36.29
N ALA A 47 -6.19 -5.88 35.49
CA ALA A 47 -7.47 -5.22 35.63
C ALA A 47 -8.52 -5.95 34.78
N PRO A 48 -9.79 -5.96 35.22
CA PRO A 48 -10.79 -6.96 34.85
C PRO A 48 -11.28 -6.81 33.41
N ALA A 49 -11.82 -7.90 32.86
CA ALA A 49 -12.51 -7.91 31.57
C ALA A 49 -13.51 -6.74 31.50
N VAL A 50 -13.20 -5.77 30.64
CA VAL A 50 -14.13 -4.71 30.27
C VAL A 50 -15.43 -5.34 29.77
N PRO A 51 -16.61 -4.86 30.19
CA PRO A 51 -17.88 -5.34 29.66
C PRO A 51 -17.86 -5.11 28.16
N VAL A 52 -17.95 -6.20 27.40
CA VAL A 52 -18.12 -6.13 25.94
C VAL A 52 -19.46 -5.45 25.71
N LYS A 53 -19.43 -4.14 25.43
CA LYS A 53 -20.61 -3.43 24.96
C LYS A 53 -21.10 -4.19 23.73
N ALA A 54 -22.38 -4.59 23.79
CA ALA A 54 -23.03 -5.40 22.79
C ALA A 54 -22.71 -4.91 21.37
N PRO A 55 -22.64 -5.81 20.36
CA PRO A 55 -22.41 -5.43 18.98
C PRO A 55 -23.38 -4.31 18.62
N ILE A 56 -22.85 -3.16 18.20
CA ILE A 56 -23.64 -2.10 17.59
C ILE A 56 -24.40 -2.76 16.44
N PRO A 57 -25.75 -2.67 16.41
CA PRO A 57 -26.52 -3.19 15.28
C PRO A 57 -25.94 -2.61 14.00
N ALA A 58 -25.62 -3.46 13.03
CA ALA A 58 -25.17 -3.03 11.72
C ALA A 58 -26.11 -1.92 11.23
N PRO A 59 -25.60 -0.75 10.77
CA PRO A 59 -26.43 0.27 10.16
C PRO A 59 -27.25 -0.37 9.05
N GLN A 60 -28.57 -0.43 9.25
CA GLN A 60 -29.47 -0.95 8.24
C GLN A 60 -29.55 0.11 7.15
N VAL A 61 -29.02 -0.23 5.98
CA VAL A 61 -29.09 0.61 4.78
C VAL A 61 -30.56 0.92 4.51
N PRO A 62 -31.00 2.19 4.50
CA PRO A 62 -32.36 2.54 4.10
C PRO A 62 -32.48 2.23 2.61
N ASN A 63 -33.31 1.24 2.28
CA ASN A 63 -33.86 0.94 0.95
C ASN A 63 -32.96 1.32 -0.24
N SER A 64 -31.92 0.52 -0.47
CA SER A 64 -31.21 0.58 -1.75
C SER A 64 -32.18 0.23 -2.89
N PRO A 65 -32.27 1.03 -3.96
CA PRO A 65 -33.04 0.65 -5.15
C PRO A 65 -32.56 -0.71 -5.70
N PRO A 66 -33.42 -1.47 -6.43
CA PRO A 66 -33.05 -2.75 -7.02
C PRO A 66 -31.77 -2.61 -7.85
N PRO A 67 -30.99 -3.70 -8.03
CA PRO A 67 -29.68 -3.64 -8.66
C PRO A 67 -29.84 -3.01 -10.03
N ALA A 68 -29.36 -1.77 -10.17
CA ALA A 68 -29.15 -1.18 -11.48
C ALA A 68 -28.34 -2.21 -12.28
N ASN A 69 -28.80 -2.50 -13.51
CA ASN A 69 -28.16 -3.42 -14.44
C ASN A 69 -26.63 -3.40 -14.29
N PRO A 70 -25.96 -4.56 -14.33
CA PRO A 70 -24.53 -4.66 -14.05
C PRO A 70 -23.81 -3.56 -14.84
N PRO A 71 -22.98 -2.72 -14.18
CA PRO A 71 -22.27 -1.67 -14.88
C PRO A 71 -21.49 -2.34 -16.00
N THR A 72 -21.89 -2.07 -17.25
CA THR A 72 -21.29 -2.59 -18.48
C THR A 72 -19.84 -2.12 -18.67
N LYS A 73 -19.26 -1.42 -17.69
CA LYS A 73 -17.84 -1.07 -17.69
C LYS A 73 -17.03 -2.36 -17.58
N PRO A 74 -16.18 -2.66 -18.57
CA PRO A 74 -15.26 -3.78 -18.50
C PRO A 74 -14.45 -3.70 -17.21
N MET A 75 -14.28 -4.82 -16.52
CA MET A 75 -13.44 -4.89 -15.33
C MET A 75 -12.02 -4.42 -15.70
N PRO A 76 -11.41 -3.52 -14.92
CA PRO A 76 -10.09 -2.97 -15.24
C PRO A 76 -9.05 -4.09 -15.32
N LYS A 77 -8.26 -4.06 -16.39
CA LYS A 77 -7.15 -5.00 -16.59
C LYS A 77 -5.95 -4.53 -15.77
N ILE A 78 -5.50 -5.35 -14.81
CA ILE A 78 -4.36 -5.05 -13.96
C ILE A 78 -3.11 -5.68 -14.57
N ARG A 79 -2.16 -4.85 -15.00
CA ARG A 79 -0.87 -5.27 -15.59
C ARG A 79 0.32 -4.78 -14.76
N THR A 80 0.17 -3.62 -14.14
CA THR A 80 1.20 -2.90 -13.42
C THR A 80 0.71 -2.51 -12.03
N ILE A 81 1.63 -2.04 -11.17
CA ILE A 81 1.28 -1.48 -9.86
C ILE A 81 0.45 -0.20 -10.00
N ALA A 82 0.66 0.59 -11.06
CA ALA A 82 -0.08 1.83 -11.31
C ALA A 82 -1.58 1.55 -11.49
N ASP A 83 -1.93 0.43 -12.16
CA ASP A 83 -3.32 0.01 -12.35
C ASP A 83 -4.00 -0.33 -11.01
N CYS A 84 -3.23 -0.77 -10.01
CA CYS A 84 -3.72 -1.10 -8.68
C CYS A 84 -3.99 0.14 -7.81
N GLU A 85 -3.34 1.28 -8.07
CA GLU A 85 -3.47 2.46 -7.22
C GLU A 85 -4.90 2.99 -7.08
N PRO A 86 -5.64 3.27 -8.18
CA PRO A 86 -6.99 3.80 -8.07
C PRO A 86 -7.97 2.76 -7.47
N LEU A 87 -7.76 1.48 -7.78
CA LEU A 87 -8.56 0.38 -7.25
C LEU A 87 -8.39 0.21 -5.74
N CYS A 88 -7.13 0.20 -5.28
CA CYS A 88 -6.83 0.09 -3.87
C CYS A 88 -7.22 1.36 -3.11
N GLY A 89 -7.10 2.54 -3.73
CA GLY A 89 -7.60 3.79 -3.19
C GLY A 89 -9.10 3.71 -2.86
N GLN A 90 -9.92 3.19 -3.80
CA GLN A 90 -11.34 2.96 -3.53
C GLN A 90 -11.55 1.92 -2.44
N ARG A 91 -10.88 0.75 -2.54
CA ARG A 91 -11.01 -0.35 -1.58
C ARG A 91 -10.73 0.09 -0.14
N CYS A 92 -9.74 0.95 0.03
CA CYS A 92 -9.25 1.38 1.34
C CYS A 92 -9.86 2.68 1.85
N ALA A 93 -10.76 3.33 1.10
CA ALA A 93 -11.27 4.66 1.42
C ALA A 93 -11.90 4.76 2.82
N ALA A 94 -12.63 3.71 3.26
CA ALA A 94 -13.28 3.67 4.57
C ALA A 94 -12.41 3.10 5.70
N HIS A 95 -11.17 2.66 5.42
CA HIS A 95 -10.30 2.12 6.46
C HIS A 95 -9.66 3.23 7.30
N ALA A 96 -9.74 3.13 8.63
CA ALA A 96 -9.07 4.08 9.54
C ALA A 96 -7.53 4.16 9.32
N ARG A 97 -6.92 3.08 8.81
CA ARG A 97 -5.48 3.00 8.47
C ARG A 97 -5.30 2.84 6.96
N GLN A 98 -5.70 3.84 6.18
CA GLN A 98 -5.64 3.86 4.71
C GLN A 98 -4.28 3.43 4.15
N ASN A 99 -3.17 4.00 4.63
CA ASN A 99 -1.83 3.67 4.12
C ASN A 99 -1.44 2.19 4.34
N LEU A 100 -1.84 1.61 5.47
CA LEU A 100 -1.62 0.20 5.76
C LEU A 100 -2.48 -0.69 4.84
N CYS A 101 -3.75 -0.33 4.67
CA CYS A 101 -4.67 -1.02 3.77
C CYS A 101 -4.16 -0.96 2.32
N ASN A 102 -3.78 0.22 1.82
CA ASN A 102 -3.29 0.42 0.46
C ASN A 102 -2.03 -0.41 0.18
N ARG A 103 -1.09 -0.48 1.13
CA ARG A 103 0.11 -1.31 1.00
C ARG A 103 -0.22 -2.80 0.87
N ALA A 104 -1.13 -3.30 1.71
CA ALA A 104 -1.57 -4.69 1.66
C ALA A 104 -2.35 -4.97 0.36
N CYS A 105 -3.30 -4.10 0.00
CA CYS A 105 -4.09 -4.18 -1.22
C CYS A 105 -3.21 -4.24 -2.46
N LYS A 106 -2.23 -3.34 -2.62
CA LYS A 106 -1.34 -3.33 -3.79
C LYS A 106 -0.55 -4.64 -3.94
N THR A 107 -0.10 -5.23 -2.84
CA THR A 107 0.57 -6.54 -2.86
C THR A 107 -0.39 -7.64 -3.37
N CYS A 108 -1.62 -7.65 -2.86
CA CYS A 108 -2.63 -8.62 -3.29
C CYS A 108 -3.08 -8.39 -4.74
N CYS A 109 -3.21 -7.14 -5.15
CA CYS A 109 -3.61 -6.72 -6.48
C CYS A 109 -2.61 -7.17 -7.55
N VAL A 110 -1.31 -6.94 -7.34
CA VAL A 110 -0.28 -7.37 -8.30
C VAL A 110 -0.24 -8.90 -8.39
N ARG A 111 -0.40 -9.60 -7.27
CA ARG A 111 -0.33 -11.06 -7.23
C ARG A 111 -1.57 -11.72 -7.85
N CYS A 112 -2.76 -11.24 -7.51
CA CYS A 112 -4.03 -11.83 -7.94
C CYS A 112 -4.62 -11.17 -9.19
N LYS A 113 -4.05 -10.06 -9.65
CA LYS A 113 -4.54 -9.24 -10.77
C LYS A 113 -6.02 -8.85 -10.61
N CYS A 114 -6.46 -8.66 -9.37
CA CYS A 114 -7.85 -8.36 -9.01
C CYS A 114 -7.90 -7.56 -7.69
N VAL A 115 -8.78 -6.57 -7.64
CA VAL A 115 -9.20 -5.86 -6.42
C VAL A 115 -10.72 -5.92 -6.36
N PRO A 116 -11.33 -6.45 -5.28
CA PRO A 116 -12.76 -6.62 -5.27
C PRO A 116 -13.49 -5.28 -5.07
N PRO A 117 -14.70 -5.13 -5.62
CA PRO A 117 -15.42 -3.86 -5.61
C PRO A 117 -15.91 -3.46 -4.21
N GLY A 118 -16.04 -2.15 -4.00
CA GLY A 118 -16.50 -1.57 -2.73
C GLY A 118 -15.38 -1.42 -1.70
N THR A 119 -15.73 -0.91 -0.52
CA THR A 119 -14.78 -0.69 0.59
C THR A 119 -14.72 -1.86 1.58
N TYR A 120 -15.67 -2.80 1.51
CA TYR A 120 -15.78 -3.97 2.38
C TYR A 120 -16.40 -5.16 1.61
N GLY A 121 -16.13 -6.38 2.06
CA GLY A 121 -16.73 -7.60 1.49
C GLY A 121 -16.27 -7.91 0.06
N ASN A 122 -17.09 -8.69 -0.66
CA ASN A 122 -16.91 -9.09 -2.06
C ASN A 122 -15.57 -9.77 -2.36
N ARG A 123 -14.88 -10.31 -1.35
CA ARG A 123 -13.51 -10.84 -1.49
C ARG A 123 -13.48 -12.06 -2.41
N GLU A 124 -14.57 -12.82 -2.40
CA GLU A 124 -14.86 -13.97 -3.25
C GLU A 124 -14.88 -13.63 -4.75
N MET A 125 -15.15 -12.38 -5.14
CA MET A 125 -15.11 -11.94 -6.54
C MET A 125 -13.70 -12.03 -7.14
N CYS A 126 -12.66 -11.96 -6.30
CA CYS A 126 -11.26 -12.15 -6.71
C CYS A 126 -10.73 -13.57 -6.43
N GLY A 127 -11.64 -14.52 -6.13
CA GLY A 127 -11.33 -15.92 -5.94
C GLY A 127 -10.40 -16.24 -4.77
N THR A 128 -9.89 -17.47 -4.78
CA THR A 128 -9.06 -18.02 -3.69
C THR A 128 -7.72 -17.32 -3.52
N CYS A 129 -7.19 -16.71 -4.58
CA CYS A 129 -5.95 -15.94 -4.49
C CYS A 129 -6.07 -14.81 -3.46
N TYR A 130 -7.13 -14.00 -3.56
CA TYR A 130 -7.34 -12.84 -2.68
C TYR A 130 -7.81 -13.24 -1.28
N THR A 131 -8.68 -14.26 -1.19
CA THR A 131 -9.25 -14.71 0.09
C THR A 131 -8.28 -15.56 0.91
N GLY A 132 -7.47 -16.39 0.25
CA GLY A 132 -6.60 -17.39 0.86
C GLY A 132 -5.22 -16.90 1.29
N MET A 133 -4.82 -15.67 0.93
CA MET A 133 -3.57 -15.10 1.41
C MET A 133 -3.64 -14.77 2.90
N MET A 134 -2.72 -15.33 3.67
CA MET A 134 -2.60 -15.15 5.11
C MET A 134 -1.27 -14.47 5.48
N SER A 135 -1.29 -13.73 6.58
CA SER A 135 -0.10 -13.18 7.24
C SER A 135 -0.33 -13.27 8.75
N ARG A 136 0.58 -13.93 9.49
CA ARG A 136 0.46 -14.13 10.94
C ARG A 136 -0.93 -14.62 11.37
N ASN A 137 -1.45 -15.65 10.68
CA ASN A 137 -2.77 -16.27 10.94
C ASN A 137 -3.96 -15.30 10.83
N ARG A 138 -3.82 -14.24 10.01
CA ARG A 138 -4.89 -13.30 9.65
C ARG A 138 -4.93 -13.12 8.12
N PRO A 139 -6.11 -12.81 7.54
CA PRO A 139 -6.20 -12.46 6.13
C PRO A 139 -5.23 -11.30 5.81
N LYS A 140 -4.40 -11.49 4.78
CA LYS A 140 -3.43 -10.49 4.35
C LYS A 140 -4.12 -9.36 3.58
N CYS A 141 -5.07 -9.70 2.71
CA CYS A 141 -5.74 -8.76 1.82
C CYS A 141 -6.97 -8.14 2.48
N PRO A 142 -7.20 -6.82 2.28
CA PRO A 142 -8.32 -6.11 2.90
C PRO A 142 -9.69 -6.55 2.38
#